data_AF-A0A412PYZ2-F1
#
_entry.id   AF-A0A412PYZ2-F1
#
_cell.length_a   1.000
_cell.length_b   1.000
_cell.length_c   1.000
_cell.angle_alpha   90.00
_cell.angle_beta   90.00
_cell.angle_gamma   90.00
#
_symmetry.space_group_name_H-M   'P 1'
#
loop_
_entity.id
_entity.type
_entity.pdbx_description
1 polymer ?
#
loop_
_entity_poly.entity_id
_entity_poly.type
_entity_poly.pdbx_seq_one_letter_code
_entity_poly.pdbx_strand_id
1 'polypeptide(L)'
;ITADNASYPPSISGIQNGITAYVLNQMKWSDEKHNISLSVTGSSNAFDFNIVYSDINHIWDNGTIIKEATCTEPGIKTYTCTICNKTKTETVAALGHSFSKKWIIDKPATCQNEGIKSYHCTRCNERQNVTTISKLDHEWDNGIIITEPTYTSEGKIKYTCKNCSFTKEVKTECLKETKEDKLARQNKNAL
;
A
#
# COMPACT_ATOMS: atom_id res chain seq x y z
N ILE A 1 -34.30 43.24 -30.42
CA ILE A 1 -35.62 43.91 -30.30
C ILE A 1 -35.36 45.24 -29.62
N THR A 2 -35.39 46.36 -30.34
CA THR A 2 -35.35 47.70 -29.75
C THR A 2 -36.79 48.19 -29.67
N ALA A 3 -37.40 48.11 -28.48
CA ALA A 3 -38.64 48.81 -28.22
C ALA A 3 -38.29 50.27 -27.94
N ASP A 4 -38.70 51.20 -28.80
CA ASP A 4 -38.63 52.64 -28.50
C ASP A 4 -39.72 52.98 -27.48
N ASN A 5 -39.43 52.67 -26.22
CA ASN A 5 -40.30 52.92 -25.07
C ASN A 5 -40.21 54.37 -24.55
N ALA A 6 -39.31 55.18 -25.11
CA ALA A 6 -39.04 56.53 -24.62
C ALA A 6 -40.15 57.53 -25.01
N SER A 7 -40.94 57.20 -26.03
CA SER A 7 -41.98 58.07 -26.60
C SER A 7 -43.38 57.88 -25.99
N TYR A 8 -43.57 56.91 -25.08
CA TYR A 8 -44.87 56.55 -24.52
C TYR A 8 -44.92 56.72 -22.98
N PRO A 9 -46.09 57.07 -22.41
CA PRO A 9 -46.24 57.14 -20.95
C PRO A 9 -45.97 55.78 -20.30
N PRO A 10 -45.44 55.73 -19.05
CA PRO A 10 -44.93 54.51 -18.42
C PRO A 10 -45.91 53.33 -18.37
N SER A 11 -47.22 53.61 -18.33
CA SER A 11 -48.28 52.60 -18.34
C SER A 11 -48.40 51.85 -19.67
N ILE A 12 -48.13 52.50 -20.81
CA ILE A 12 -48.20 51.88 -22.15
C ILE A 12 -46.93 51.06 -22.41
N SER A 13 -45.76 51.59 -22.04
CA SER A 13 -44.48 50.88 -22.17
C SER A 13 -44.44 49.60 -21.32
N GLY A 14 -45.03 49.63 -20.11
CA GLY A 14 -45.17 48.43 -19.27
C GLY A 14 -46.04 47.34 -19.89
N ILE A 15 -47.14 47.71 -20.56
CA ILE A 15 -48.02 46.75 -21.26
C ILE A 15 -47.30 46.14 -22.47
N GLN A 16 -46.61 46.95 -23.28
CA GLN A 16 -45.84 46.46 -24.43
C GLN A 16 -44.72 45.51 -24.01
N ASN A 17 -44.00 45.83 -22.92
CA ASN A 17 -42.95 44.97 -22.39
C ASN A 17 -43.53 43.70 -21.78
N GLY A 18 -44.68 43.76 -21.10
CA GLY A 18 -45.38 42.58 -20.60
C GLY A 18 -45.81 41.62 -21.72
N ILE A 19 -46.39 42.15 -22.82
CA ILE A 19 -46.78 41.35 -23.99
C ILE A 19 -45.54 40.71 -24.64
N THR A 20 -44.46 41.47 -24.80
CA THR A 20 -43.21 40.97 -25.38
C THR A 20 -42.61 39.86 -24.53
N ALA A 21 -42.56 40.04 -23.20
CA ALA A 21 -42.10 39.03 -22.26
C ALA A 21 -42.97 37.75 -22.31
N TYR A 22 -44.30 37.89 -22.39
CA TYR A 22 -45.22 36.77 -22.52
C TYR A 22 -45.00 35.95 -23.79
N VAL A 23 -44.73 36.61 -24.93
CA VAL A 23 -44.41 35.93 -26.19
C VAL A 23 -43.05 35.20 -26.07
N LEU A 24 -42.02 35.85 -25.54
CA LEU A 24 -40.68 35.27 -25.39
C LEU A 24 -40.69 34.02 -24.48
N ASN A 25 -41.52 34.01 -23.43
CA ASN A 25 -41.68 32.87 -22.51
C ASN A 25 -42.42 31.66 -23.11
N GLN A 26 -43.15 31.85 -24.22
CA GLN A 26 -43.80 30.76 -24.95
C GLN A 26 -42.95 30.17 -26.07
N MET A 27 -41.86 30.85 -26.42
CA MET A 27 -40.94 30.37 -27.45
C MET A 27 -40.07 29.25 -26.89
N LYS A 28 -39.73 28.29 -27.76
CA LYS A 28 -38.71 27.28 -27.46
C LYS A 28 -37.36 27.84 -27.90
N TRP A 29 -36.41 27.87 -26.96
CA TRP A 29 -35.07 28.36 -27.21
C TRP A 29 -34.10 27.18 -27.20
N SER A 30 -33.24 27.12 -28.19
CA SER A 30 -32.13 26.17 -28.27
C SER A 30 -30.99 26.83 -29.04
N ASP A 31 -29.75 26.48 -28.72
CA ASP A 31 -28.62 26.71 -29.62
C ASP A 31 -28.39 25.44 -30.47
N GLU A 32 -27.31 25.38 -31.26
CA GLU A 32 -26.99 24.21 -32.08
C GLU A 32 -26.77 22.90 -31.28
N LYS A 33 -26.65 22.98 -29.94
CA LYS A 33 -26.19 21.89 -29.06
C LYS A 33 -26.98 21.70 -27.77
N HIS A 34 -27.82 22.66 -27.35
CA HIS A 34 -28.43 22.68 -26.03
C HIS A 34 -29.87 23.22 -26.04
N ASN A 35 -30.67 22.70 -25.11
CA ASN A 35 -31.99 23.25 -24.80
C ASN A 35 -31.84 24.41 -23.80
N ILE A 36 -32.48 25.53 -24.11
CA ILE A 36 -32.42 26.75 -23.31
C ILE A 36 -33.80 27.02 -22.73
N SER A 37 -33.87 27.16 -21.41
CA SER A 37 -35.04 27.68 -20.71
C SER A 37 -34.82 29.17 -20.48
N LEU A 38 -35.54 30.01 -21.22
CA LEU A 38 -35.53 31.47 -21.05
C LEU A 38 -36.77 31.90 -20.26
N SER A 39 -36.56 32.66 -19.19
CA SER A 39 -37.60 33.37 -18.46
C SER A 39 -37.38 34.87 -18.61
N VAL A 40 -38.38 35.59 -19.11
CA VAL A 40 -38.34 37.04 -19.33
C VAL A 40 -39.41 37.72 -18.50
N THR A 41 -39.05 38.77 -17.79
CA THR A 41 -40.00 39.68 -17.13
C THR A 41 -39.83 41.10 -17.68
N GLY A 42 -40.93 41.69 -18.13
CA GLY A 42 -40.95 43.08 -18.62
C GLY A 42 -41.47 44.03 -17.54
N SER A 43 -40.72 45.11 -17.28
CA SER A 43 -41.15 46.26 -16.49
C SER A 43 -41.42 47.46 -17.43
N SER A 44 -41.87 48.61 -16.92
CA SER A 44 -42.12 49.80 -17.75
C SER A 44 -40.86 50.31 -18.46
N ASN A 45 -39.67 50.04 -17.93
CA ASN A 45 -38.43 50.66 -18.38
C ASN A 45 -37.35 49.65 -18.79
N ALA A 46 -37.51 48.36 -18.50
CA ALA A 46 -36.49 47.34 -18.72
C ALA A 46 -37.10 45.94 -18.88
N PHE A 47 -36.30 45.03 -19.44
CA PHE A 47 -36.54 43.59 -19.41
C PHE A 47 -35.47 42.93 -18.55
N ASP A 48 -35.88 41.99 -17.70
CA ASP A 48 -34.98 41.07 -17.03
C ASP A 48 -35.07 39.71 -17.73
N PHE A 49 -33.90 39.18 -18.09
CA PHE A 49 -33.77 37.89 -18.76
C PHE A 49 -33.04 36.92 -17.82
N ASN A 50 -33.67 35.80 -17.50
CA ASN A 50 -33.05 34.69 -16.80
C ASN A 50 -32.93 33.51 -17.77
N ILE A 51 -31.70 33.10 -18.04
CA ILE A 51 -31.40 32.02 -18.97
C ILE A 51 -30.88 30.83 -18.17
N VAL A 52 -31.56 29.70 -18.27
CA VAL A 52 -31.15 28.42 -17.70
C VAL A 52 -30.90 27.44 -18.83
N TYR A 53 -29.66 26.99 -18.97
CA TYR A 53 -29.31 25.94 -19.91
C TYR A 53 -29.64 24.58 -19.27
N SER A 54 -30.58 23.84 -19.84
CA SER A 54 -30.78 22.44 -19.47
C SER A 54 -29.84 21.60 -20.33
N ASP A 55 -29.01 20.78 -19.69
CA ASP A 55 -28.07 19.87 -20.36
C ASP A 55 -26.86 20.54 -21.04
N ILE A 56 -26.17 21.46 -20.34
CA ILE A 56 -24.80 21.82 -20.76
C ILE A 56 -23.95 20.56 -20.62
N ASN A 57 -23.57 19.95 -21.75
CA ASN A 57 -22.51 18.94 -21.74
C ASN A 57 -21.25 19.64 -21.22
N HIS A 58 -20.86 19.30 -20.00
CA HIS A 58 -19.74 19.95 -19.35
C HIS A 58 -18.44 19.69 -20.12
N ILE A 59 -17.72 20.77 -20.45
CA ILE A 59 -16.37 20.71 -21.00
C ILE A 59 -15.40 20.70 -19.81
N TRP A 60 -15.07 19.49 -19.36
CA TRP A 60 -14.14 19.25 -18.28
C TRP A 60 -12.70 19.52 -18.72
N ASP A 61 -11.88 20.02 -17.79
CA ASP A 61 -10.43 20.10 -17.95
C ASP A 61 -9.77 18.69 -17.93
N ASN A 62 -8.44 18.64 -17.96
CA ASN A 62 -7.69 17.38 -17.89
C ASN A 62 -7.79 16.68 -16.51
N GLY A 63 -8.41 17.34 -15.53
CA GLY A 63 -8.48 16.93 -14.14
C GLY A 63 -7.14 17.02 -13.40
N THR A 64 -7.22 17.32 -12.10
CA THR A 64 -6.07 17.40 -11.19
C THR A 64 -6.17 16.32 -10.13
N ILE A 65 -5.07 15.60 -9.86
CA ILE A 65 -5.02 14.66 -8.75
C ILE A 65 -4.95 15.48 -7.45
N ILE A 66 -5.97 15.33 -6.61
CA ILE A 66 -6.05 16.01 -5.30
C ILE A 66 -5.68 15.08 -4.15
N LYS A 67 -5.75 13.77 -4.39
CA LYS A 67 -5.24 12.73 -3.49
C LYS A 67 -4.58 11.65 -4.34
N GLU A 68 -3.28 11.45 -4.16
CA GLU A 68 -2.57 10.35 -4.83
C GLU A 68 -3.08 8.99 -4.34
N ALA A 69 -3.15 8.03 -5.25
CA ALA A 69 -3.48 6.65 -4.89
C ALA A 69 -2.30 5.99 -4.18
N THR A 70 -2.57 5.17 -3.16
CA THR A 70 -1.55 4.36 -2.47
C THR A 70 -1.71 2.89 -2.83
N CYS A 71 -0.90 2.01 -2.24
CA CYS A 71 -1.06 0.56 -2.45
C CYS A 71 -2.43 0.04 -2.02
N THR A 72 -3.03 0.61 -0.98
CA THR A 72 -4.27 0.14 -0.36
C THR A 72 -5.42 1.13 -0.46
N GLU A 73 -5.13 2.43 -0.54
CA GLU A 73 -6.15 3.46 -0.60
C GLU A 73 -6.31 4.03 -2.01
N PRO A 74 -7.55 4.20 -2.49
CA PRO A 74 -7.78 4.91 -3.74
C PRO A 74 -7.40 6.39 -3.62
N GLY A 75 -6.96 6.94 -4.75
CA GLY A 75 -6.76 8.37 -4.94
C GLY A 75 -8.03 9.06 -5.44
N ILE A 76 -7.95 10.38 -5.60
CA ILE A 76 -9.06 11.21 -6.07
C ILE A 76 -8.55 12.19 -7.12
N LYS A 77 -9.23 12.23 -8.27
CA LYS A 77 -9.03 13.21 -9.33
C LYS A 77 -10.24 14.11 -9.43
N THR A 78 -10.02 15.42 -9.46
CA THR A 78 -11.09 16.42 -9.60
C THR A 78 -11.01 17.07 -10.95
N TYR A 79 -12.16 17.19 -11.62
CA TYR A 79 -12.31 17.90 -12.88
C TYR A 79 -13.09 19.18 -12.67
N THR A 80 -12.69 20.23 -13.37
CA THR A 80 -13.39 21.52 -13.35
C THR A 80 -13.94 21.82 -14.73
N CYS A 81 -15.22 22.17 -14.82
CA CYS A 81 -15.80 22.64 -16.06
C CYS A 81 -15.23 24.01 -16.40
N THR A 82 -14.60 24.10 -17.57
CA THR A 82 -13.92 25.33 -18.07
C THR A 82 -14.86 26.51 -18.32
N ILE A 83 -16.17 26.25 -18.41
CA ILE A 83 -17.20 27.25 -18.72
C ILE A 83 -17.92 27.75 -17.47
N CYS A 84 -18.31 26.85 -16.56
CA CYS A 84 -19.19 27.18 -15.43
C CYS A 84 -18.61 26.88 -14.04
N ASN A 85 -17.34 26.45 -13.96
CA ASN A 85 -16.61 26.16 -12.72
C ASN A 85 -17.24 25.09 -11.81
N LYS A 86 -18.27 24.37 -12.29
CA LYS A 86 -18.74 23.16 -11.60
C LYS A 86 -17.61 22.14 -11.54
N THR A 87 -17.58 21.36 -10.47
CA THR A 87 -16.59 20.31 -10.26
C THR A 87 -17.24 18.94 -10.22
N LYS A 88 -16.49 17.92 -10.63
CA LYS A 88 -16.81 16.52 -10.35
C LYS A 88 -15.55 15.79 -9.89
N THR A 89 -15.73 14.73 -9.12
CA THR A 89 -14.62 13.90 -8.63
C THR A 89 -14.75 12.49 -9.17
N GLU A 90 -13.62 11.89 -9.53
CA GLU A 90 -13.53 10.48 -9.89
C GLU A 90 -12.50 9.79 -9.00
N THR A 91 -12.82 8.56 -8.62
CA THR A 91 -11.94 7.71 -7.83
C THR A 91 -10.83 7.15 -8.71
N VAL A 92 -9.59 7.33 -8.30
CA VAL A 92 -8.43 6.65 -8.90
C VAL A 92 -8.21 5.36 -8.12
N ALA A 93 -8.27 4.21 -8.79
CA ALA A 93 -8.08 2.93 -8.14
C ALA A 93 -6.75 2.87 -7.36
N ALA A 94 -6.76 2.15 -6.24
CA ALA A 94 -5.53 1.88 -5.49
C ALA A 94 -4.50 1.20 -6.41
N LEU A 95 -3.22 1.53 -6.22
CA LEU A 95 -2.12 1.05 -7.06
C LEU A 95 -1.87 -0.46 -6.94
N GLY A 96 -2.39 -1.07 -5.87
CA GLY A 96 -2.04 -2.41 -5.46
C GLY A 96 -0.58 -2.53 -5.02
N HIS A 97 -0.21 -3.73 -4.59
CA HIS A 97 1.15 -4.04 -4.19
C HIS A 97 2.00 -4.47 -5.40
N SER A 98 3.20 -3.92 -5.48
CA SER A 98 4.21 -4.33 -6.45
C SER A 98 5.38 -4.94 -5.70
N PHE A 99 5.34 -6.26 -5.52
CA PHE A 99 6.32 -7.01 -4.75
C PHE A 99 7.63 -7.20 -5.52
N SER A 100 8.73 -7.22 -4.77
CA SER A 100 10.08 -7.50 -5.28
C SER A 100 10.15 -8.91 -5.89
N LYS A 101 11.04 -9.08 -6.90
CA LYS A 101 11.24 -10.37 -7.58
C LYS A 101 12.21 -11.31 -6.85
N LYS A 102 12.96 -10.79 -5.87
CA LYS A 102 13.98 -11.53 -5.12
C LYS A 102 13.57 -11.60 -3.67
N TRP A 103 13.89 -12.72 -3.03
CA TRP A 103 13.75 -12.88 -1.60
C TRP A 103 14.62 -11.86 -0.86
N ILE A 104 14.02 -11.20 0.13
CA ILE A 104 14.70 -10.30 1.04
C ILE A 104 14.80 -11.01 2.39
N ILE A 105 15.99 -11.06 2.98
CA ILE A 105 16.20 -11.64 4.30
C ILE A 105 15.80 -10.59 5.34
N ASP A 106 14.65 -10.80 5.98
CA ASP A 106 14.15 -9.94 7.07
C ASP A 106 14.97 -10.15 8.34
N LYS A 107 15.30 -11.41 8.62
CA LYS A 107 16.09 -11.82 9.78
C LYS A 107 17.01 -12.97 9.36
N PRO A 108 18.33 -12.87 9.52
CA PRO A 108 19.23 -13.97 9.20
C PRO A 108 19.00 -15.14 10.16
N ALA A 109 19.16 -16.36 9.65
CA ALA A 109 19.16 -17.56 10.48
C ALA A 109 20.44 -17.63 11.33
N THR A 110 20.32 -18.26 12.49
CA THR A 110 21.42 -18.55 13.41
C THR A 110 21.34 -20.02 13.83
N CYS A 111 22.33 -20.52 14.56
CA CYS A 111 22.25 -21.89 15.10
C CYS A 111 21.20 -22.05 16.22
N GLN A 112 20.74 -20.94 16.81
CA GLN A 112 19.69 -20.97 17.85
C GLN A 112 18.30 -20.67 17.30
N ASN A 113 18.21 -19.77 16.33
CA ASN A 113 16.95 -19.21 15.85
C ASN A 113 16.85 -19.31 14.34
N GLU A 114 15.66 -19.67 13.85
CA GLU A 114 15.35 -19.60 12.42
C GLU A 114 15.43 -18.16 11.92
N GLY A 115 15.80 -18.02 10.66
CA GLY A 115 15.72 -16.76 9.93
C GLY A 115 14.34 -16.57 9.30
N ILE A 116 14.12 -15.40 8.71
CA ILE A 116 12.88 -15.03 8.02
C ILE A 116 13.26 -14.37 6.70
N LYS A 117 12.53 -14.74 5.64
CA LYS A 117 12.58 -14.05 4.35
C LYS A 117 11.18 -13.80 3.81
N SER A 118 11.03 -12.74 3.02
CA SER A 118 9.78 -12.36 2.37
C SER A 118 10.02 -11.57 1.08
N TYR A 119 8.98 -11.35 0.29
CA TYR A 119 8.98 -10.37 -0.79
C TYR A 119 8.39 -9.05 -0.28
N HIS A 120 9.15 -7.96 -0.38
CA HIS A 120 8.68 -6.64 0.06
C HIS A 120 8.01 -5.90 -1.09
N CYS A 121 6.96 -5.13 -0.79
CA CYS A 121 6.42 -4.16 -1.72
C CYS A 121 7.46 -3.06 -1.98
N THR A 122 7.60 -2.65 -3.23
CA THR A 122 8.56 -1.60 -3.65
C THR A 122 8.11 -0.19 -3.28
N ARG A 123 6.85 -0.03 -2.87
CA ARG A 123 6.22 1.28 -2.60
C ARG A 123 5.78 1.45 -1.14
N CYS A 124 5.69 0.37 -0.37
CA CYS A 124 5.23 0.39 1.02
C CYS A 124 5.86 -0.77 1.81
N ASN A 125 5.58 -0.85 3.11
CA ASN A 125 6.20 -1.84 4.00
C ASN A 125 5.47 -3.20 4.03
N GLU A 126 4.53 -3.43 3.12
CA GLU A 126 3.79 -4.70 3.05
C GLU A 126 4.69 -5.84 2.58
N ARG A 127 4.46 -7.04 3.13
CA ARG A 127 5.28 -8.24 2.85
C ARG A 127 4.40 -9.39 2.37
N GLN A 128 4.92 -10.14 1.40
CA GLN A 128 4.26 -11.35 0.89
C GLN A 128 5.16 -12.58 1.03
N ASN A 129 4.52 -13.75 1.07
CA ASN A 129 5.17 -15.06 1.10
C ASN A 129 6.21 -15.19 2.23
N VAL A 130 5.89 -14.63 3.40
CA VAL A 130 6.77 -14.71 4.58
C VAL A 130 7.01 -16.18 4.92
N THR A 131 8.28 -16.58 4.94
CA THR A 131 8.68 -17.96 5.23
C THR A 131 9.95 -17.99 6.07
N THR A 132 10.17 -19.11 6.77
CA THR A 132 11.33 -19.28 7.63
C THR A 132 12.54 -19.79 6.85
N ILE A 133 13.72 -19.48 7.37
CA ILE A 133 15.00 -20.04 6.94
C ILE A 133 15.43 -20.96 8.08
N SER A 134 15.68 -22.23 7.79
CA SER A 134 16.13 -23.20 8.78
C SER A 134 17.35 -22.70 9.56
N LYS A 135 17.45 -23.14 10.81
CA LYS A 135 18.61 -22.84 11.67
C LYS A 135 19.89 -23.30 10.99
N LEU A 136 20.97 -22.56 11.24
CA LEU A 136 22.29 -22.99 10.84
C LEU A 136 22.76 -24.13 11.75
N ASP A 137 23.67 -24.96 11.25
CA ASP A 137 24.31 -25.96 12.09
C ASP A 137 25.20 -25.31 13.15
N HIS A 138 25.34 -25.98 14.29
CA HIS A 138 26.30 -25.58 15.31
C HIS A 138 27.72 -25.84 14.83
N GLU A 139 28.55 -24.81 14.81
CA GLU A 139 30.00 -24.94 14.66
C GLU A 139 30.62 -25.19 16.05
N TRP A 140 31.13 -26.40 16.27
CA TRP A 140 31.68 -26.84 17.55
C TRP A 140 33.17 -26.49 17.69
N ASP A 141 33.62 -26.25 18.91
CA ASP A 141 35.03 -26.17 19.28
C ASP A 141 35.75 -27.53 19.20
N ASN A 142 37.03 -27.57 19.58
CA ASN A 142 37.82 -28.81 19.60
C ASN A 142 37.40 -29.78 20.71
N GLY A 143 36.46 -29.40 21.58
CA GLY A 143 36.07 -30.17 22.76
C GLY A 143 37.07 -30.06 23.90
N ILE A 144 36.56 -30.19 25.13
CA ILE A 144 37.34 -30.24 26.36
C ILE A 144 37.01 -31.54 27.08
N ILE A 145 38.04 -32.29 27.49
CA ILE A 145 37.86 -33.49 28.31
C ILE A 145 37.39 -33.02 29.70
N ILE A 146 36.19 -33.44 30.10
CA ILE A 146 35.61 -33.14 31.41
C ILE A 146 35.61 -34.35 32.33
N THR A 147 35.80 -35.55 31.77
CA THR A 147 35.99 -36.79 32.52
C THR A 147 36.89 -37.69 31.69
N GLU A 148 38.06 -38.04 32.22
CA GLU A 148 38.96 -38.97 31.55
C GLU A 148 38.36 -40.39 31.56
N PRO A 149 38.45 -41.14 30.44
CA PRO A 149 38.03 -42.53 30.42
C PRO A 149 38.95 -43.39 31.30
N THR A 150 38.39 -44.43 31.90
CA THR A 150 39.15 -45.47 32.61
C THR A 150 38.96 -46.82 31.92
N TYR A 151 39.61 -47.88 32.41
CA TYR A 151 39.41 -49.24 31.90
C TYR A 151 38.01 -49.80 32.15
N THR A 152 37.26 -49.23 33.11
CA THR A 152 35.94 -49.71 33.54
C THR A 152 34.85 -48.65 33.42
N SER A 153 35.18 -47.43 32.98
CA SER A 153 34.22 -46.33 32.89
C SER A 153 34.49 -45.45 31.67
N GLU A 154 33.41 -45.13 30.95
CA GLU A 154 33.43 -44.20 29.82
C GLU A 154 33.87 -42.80 30.26
N GLY A 155 34.66 -42.14 29.42
CA GLY A 155 35.02 -40.73 29.59
C GLY A 155 33.97 -39.81 28.96
N LYS A 156 34.16 -38.49 29.09
CA LYS A 156 33.27 -37.48 28.51
C LYS A 156 34.06 -36.29 27.95
N ILE A 157 33.71 -35.91 26.73
CA ILE A 157 34.17 -34.66 26.10
C ILE A 157 32.98 -33.72 25.97
N LYS A 158 33.17 -32.47 26.42
CA LYS A 158 32.20 -31.39 26.26
C LYS A 158 32.61 -30.52 25.08
N TYR A 159 31.71 -30.38 24.12
CA TYR A 159 31.86 -29.46 22.99
C TYR A 159 31.03 -28.21 23.23
N THR A 160 31.58 -27.04 22.91
CA THR A 160 30.89 -25.76 22.98
C THR A 160 30.76 -25.17 21.58
N CYS A 161 29.55 -24.74 21.21
CA CYS A 161 29.36 -24.06 19.94
C CYS A 161 30.02 -22.68 19.99
N LYS A 162 30.88 -22.39 19.01
CA LYS A 162 31.64 -21.13 18.92
C LYS A 162 30.74 -19.89 18.79
N ASN A 163 29.54 -20.07 18.23
CA ASN A 163 28.65 -18.96 17.88
C ASN A 163 27.56 -18.67 18.92
N CYS A 164 27.25 -19.62 19.82
CA CYS A 164 26.09 -19.47 20.71
C CYS A 164 26.26 -20.06 22.11
N SER A 165 27.46 -20.54 22.45
CA SER A 165 27.80 -21.13 23.76
C SER A 165 26.97 -22.34 24.17
N PHE A 166 26.08 -22.85 23.31
CA PHE A 166 25.38 -24.10 23.55
C PHE A 166 26.38 -25.24 23.63
N THR A 167 26.17 -26.18 24.55
CA THR A 167 27.12 -27.26 24.80
C THR A 167 26.48 -28.62 24.60
N LYS A 168 27.24 -29.58 24.08
CA LYS A 168 26.87 -30.99 24.05
C LYS A 168 27.97 -31.85 24.65
N GLU A 169 27.58 -32.93 25.30
CA GLU A 169 28.50 -33.93 25.83
C GLU A 169 28.46 -35.17 24.96
N VAL A 170 29.64 -35.69 24.62
CA VAL A 170 29.81 -36.96 23.91
C VAL A 170 30.63 -37.87 24.81
N LYS A 171 30.16 -39.10 24.99
CA LYS A 171 30.89 -40.12 25.73
C LYS A 171 32.04 -40.67 24.90
N THR A 172 33.16 -40.94 25.55
CA THR A 172 34.30 -41.64 24.93
C THR A 172 34.34 -43.08 25.41
N GLU A 173 34.80 -43.98 24.55
CA GLU A 173 35.02 -45.38 24.93
C GLU A 173 35.96 -45.50 26.15
N CYS A 174 35.78 -46.57 26.91
CA CYS A 174 36.72 -46.97 27.96
C CYS A 174 38.12 -47.19 27.38
N LEU A 175 39.15 -46.99 28.21
CA LEU A 175 40.53 -47.31 27.82
C LEU A 175 40.65 -48.82 27.53
N LYS A 176 41.38 -49.15 26.47
CA LYS A 176 41.71 -50.54 26.11
C LYS A 176 43.01 -50.90 26.82
N GLU A 177 43.03 -52.01 27.57
CA GLU A 177 44.25 -52.51 28.21
C GLU A 177 45.33 -52.72 27.13
N THR A 178 46.47 -52.05 27.31
CA THR A 178 47.65 -52.26 26.46
C THR A 178 48.32 -53.60 26.80
N LYS A 179 49.22 -54.07 25.93
CA LYS A 179 50.03 -55.28 26.22
C LYS A 179 50.86 -55.10 27.49
N GLU A 180 51.26 -53.88 27.80
CA GLU A 180 52.06 -53.53 28.98
C GLU A 180 51.21 -53.54 30.26
N ASP A 181 49.97 -53.02 30.20
CA ASP A 181 49.02 -53.08 31.34
C ASP A 181 48.70 -54.53 31.74
N LYS A 182 48.53 -55.40 30.73
CA LYS A 182 48.28 -56.84 30.96
C LYS A 182 49.48 -57.52 31.62
N LEU A 183 50.70 -57.18 31.19
CA LEU A 183 51.94 -57.71 31.75
C LEU A 183 52.15 -57.23 33.20
N ALA A 184 51.84 -55.96 33.49
CA ALA A 184 51.93 -55.39 34.84
C ALA A 184 50.95 -56.05 35.82
N ARG A 185 49.73 -56.36 35.38
CA ARG A 185 48.73 -57.09 36.19
C ARG A 185 49.12 -58.55 36.45
N GLN A 186 49.70 -59.23 35.45
CA GLN A 186 50.20 -60.60 35.61
C GLN A 186 51.35 -60.68 36.63
N ASN A 187 52.27 -59.71 36.60
CA ASN A 187 53.40 -59.67 37.54
C ASN A 187 53.00 -59.27 38.97
N LYS A 188 51.90 -58.53 39.16
CA LYS A 188 51.35 -58.17 40.49
C LYS A 188 50.63 -59.32 41.18
N ASN A 189 50.09 -60.27 40.42
CA ASN A 189 49.41 -61.47 40.94
C ASN A 189 50.36 -62.65 41.16
N ALA A 190 51.67 -62.47 40.94
CA ALA A 190 52.72 -63.50 41.05
C ALA A 190 53.61 -63.33 42.30
N LEU A 191 53.24 -62.43 43.22
CA LEU A 191 53.83 -62.21 44.55
C LEU A 191 52.78 -62.56 45.62
#